data_AF-A0A1Y1XNR1-F1
#
_entry.id   AF-A0A1Y1XNR1-F1
#
_cell.length_a   1.000
_cell.length_b   1.000
_cell.length_c   1.000
_cell.angle_alpha   90.00
_cell.angle_beta   90.00
_cell.angle_gamma   90.00
#
_symmetry.space_group_name_H-M   'P 1'
#
loop_
_entity.id
_entity.type
_entity.pdbx_description
1 polymer ?
#
loop_
_entity_poly.entity_id
_entity_poly.type
_entity_poly.pdbx_seq_one_letter_code
_entity_poly.pdbx_strand_id
1 'polypeptide(L)'
;MSKATNFIVIFGSCALAWIVLSLHNVLFPFIKFPVWLDEILPCIPWEALIAFCAYSMANVGWKLITFVDTPDDYTSLLKDIETAKADLRSKGLDI
;
A
#
# COMPACT_ATOMS: atom_id res chain seq x y z
N MET A 1 4.65 -17.13 -0.14
CA MET A 1 5.43 -15.88 -0.29
C MET A 1 4.78 -14.81 0.57
N SER A 2 5.56 -14.04 1.34
CA SER A 2 5.00 -12.97 2.20
C SER A 2 4.38 -11.88 1.32
N LYS A 3 3.28 -11.27 1.77
CA LYS A 3 2.64 -10.12 1.08
C LYS A 3 3.63 -8.98 0.84
N ALA A 4 4.60 -8.80 1.74
CA ALA A 4 5.68 -7.83 1.60
C ALA A 4 6.63 -8.15 0.45
N THR A 5 6.98 -9.44 0.27
CA THR A 5 7.85 -9.88 -0.83
C THR A 5 7.20 -9.62 -2.18
N ASN A 6 5.90 -9.91 -2.32
CA ASN A 6 5.17 -9.66 -3.57
C ASN A 6 5.11 -8.16 -3.90
N PHE A 7 4.88 -7.31 -2.89
CA PHE A 7 4.86 -5.86 -3.08
C PHE A 7 6.22 -5.33 -3.57
N ILE A 8 7.31 -5.75 -2.93
CA ILE A 8 8.67 -5.33 -3.30
C ILE A 8 9.03 -5.81 -4.71
N VAL A 9 8.69 -7.05 -5.06
CA VAL A 9 8.97 -7.60 -6.40
C VAL A 9 8.21 -6.83 -7.47
N ILE A 10 6.91 -6.58 -7.27
CA ILE A 10 6.10 -5.83 -8.24
C ILE A 10 6.61 -4.40 -8.37
N PHE A 11 6.75 -3.69 -7.25
CA PHE A 11 7.22 -2.31 -7.24
C PHE A 11 8.63 -2.17 -7.84
N GLY A 12 9.54 -3.06 -7.46
CA GLY A 12 10.90 -3.11 -7.99
C GLY A 12 10.93 -3.40 -9.49
N SER A 13 10.10 -4.32 -9.99
CA SER A 13 9.99 -4.62 -11.42
C SER A 13 9.48 -3.43 -12.23
N CYS A 14 8.46 -2.72 -11.73
CA CYS A 14 7.93 -1.52 -12.37
C CYS A 14 8.94 -0.36 -12.35
N ALA A 15 9.61 -0.14 -11.23
CA ALA A 15 10.64 0.88 -11.10
C ALA A 15 11.83 0.61 -12.04
N LEU A 16 12.25 -0.65 -12.14
CA LEU A 16 13.33 -1.05 -13.04
C LEU A 16 12.93 -0.86 -14.51
N ALA A 17 11.69 -1.22 -14.89
CA ALA A 17 11.18 -0.96 -16.23
C ALA A 17 11.15 0.55 -16.56
N TRP A 18 10.74 1.38 -15.61
CA TRP A 18 10.75 2.84 -15.77
C TRP A 18 12.17 3.40 -15.95
N ILE A 19 13.15 2.92 -15.18
CA ILE A 19 14.56 3.31 -15.32
C ILE A 19 15.11 2.89 -16.69
N VAL A 20 14.83 1.67 -17.13
CA VAL A 20 15.28 1.21 -18.45
C VAL A 20 14.71 2.07 -19.57
N LEU A 21 13.43 2.45 -19.46
CA LEU A 21 12.79 3.35 -20.41
C LEU A 21 13.34 4.78 -20.31
N SER A 22 13.72 5.29 -19.14
CA SER A 22 14.29 6.64 -19.03
C SER A 22 15.70 6.74 -19.59
N LEU A 23 16.44 5.64 -19.61
CA LEU A 23 17.73 5.54 -20.29
C LEU A 23 17.64 5.06 -21.74
N HIS A 24 16.45 5.06 -22.37
CA HIS A 24 16.27 4.56 -23.74
C HIS A 24 17.23 5.23 -24.76
N ASN A 25 17.54 6.50 -24.59
CA ASN A 25 18.43 7.26 -25.47
C ASN A 25 19.90 6.78 -25.38
N VAL A 26 20.31 6.22 -24.23
CA VAL A 26 21.66 5.67 -24.03
C VAL A 26 21.72 4.18 -24.40
N LEU A 27 20.67 3.40 -24.09
CA LEU A 27 20.63 1.97 -24.40
C LEU A 27 20.35 1.66 -25.87
N PHE A 28 19.51 2.48 -26.54
CA PHE A 28 19.04 2.20 -27.89
C PHE A 28 19.23 3.40 -28.84
N PRO A 29 20.48 3.81 -29.11
CA PRO A 29 20.79 4.98 -29.95
C PRO A 29 20.31 4.83 -31.40
N PHE A 30 19.98 3.61 -31.85
CA PHE A 30 19.51 3.32 -33.21
C PHE A 30 17.99 3.39 -33.36
N ILE A 31 17.23 3.51 -32.26
CA ILE A 31 15.77 3.54 -32.27
C ILE A 31 15.30 4.97 -32.05
N LYS A 32 14.60 5.55 -33.02
CA LYS A 32 13.96 6.85 -32.86
C LYS A 32 12.67 6.70 -32.08
N PHE A 33 12.72 7.03 -30.80
CA PHE A 33 11.52 7.17 -29.98
C PHE A 33 10.79 8.47 -30.31
N PRO A 34 9.48 8.52 -30.08
CA PRO A 34 8.71 9.70 -30.40
C PRO A 34 8.82 10.75 -29.29
N VAL A 35 8.81 12.04 -29.66
CA VAL A 35 9.17 13.18 -28.78
C VAL A 35 8.33 13.26 -27.50
N TRP A 36 7.04 12.94 -27.58
CA TRP A 36 6.12 12.92 -26.44
C TRP A 36 6.52 11.92 -25.34
N LEU A 37 7.31 10.89 -25.66
CA LEU A 37 7.78 9.93 -24.67
C LEU A 37 8.71 10.59 -23.66
N ASP A 38 9.58 11.50 -24.10
CA ASP A 38 10.52 12.23 -23.25
C ASP A 38 9.82 13.19 -22.28
N GLU A 39 8.66 13.70 -22.67
CA GLU A 39 7.84 14.59 -21.84
C GLU A 39 7.06 13.83 -20.77
N ILE A 40 6.54 12.65 -21.10
CA ILE A 40 5.66 11.86 -20.21
C ILE A 40 6.46 11.05 -19.19
N LEU A 41 7.58 10.45 -19.60
CA LEU A 41 8.36 9.57 -18.74
C LEU A 41 8.77 10.18 -17.38
N PRO A 42 9.28 11.42 -17.31
CA PRO A 42 9.66 12.03 -16.02
C PRO A 42 8.44 12.33 -15.14
N CYS A 43 7.23 12.43 -15.70
CA CYS A 43 6.00 12.72 -14.95
C CYS A 43 5.44 11.45 -14.25
N ILE A 44 5.69 10.26 -14.79
CA ILE A 44 5.12 8.99 -14.29
C ILE A 44 5.33 8.75 -12.78
N PRO A 45 6.54 8.94 -12.20
CA PRO A 45 6.74 8.73 -10.77
C PRO A 45 5.88 9.66 -9.90
N TRP A 46 5.69 10.90 -10.35
CA TRP A 46 4.90 11.89 -9.63
C TRP A 46 3.41 11.59 -9.71
N GLU A 47 2.91 11.24 -10.91
CA GLU A 47 1.52 10.83 -11.10
C GLU A 47 1.19 9.55 -10.32
N ALA A 48 2.13 8.59 -10.25
CA ALA A 48 1.98 7.39 -9.43
C ALA A 48 1.85 7.70 -7.93
N LEU A 49 2.59 8.69 -7.43
CA LEU A 49 2.50 9.15 -6.04
C LEU A 49 1.13 9.80 -5.76
N ILE A 50 0.66 10.67 -6.66
CA ILE A 50 -0.65 11.32 -6.54
C ILE A 50 -1.76 10.26 -6.56
N ALA A 51 -1.71 9.32 -7.49
CA ALA A 51 -2.68 8.22 -7.60
C ALA A 51 -2.68 7.34 -6.34
N PHE A 52 -1.49 7.05 -5.78
CA PHE A 52 -1.37 6.31 -4.53
C PHE A 52 -2.01 7.05 -3.35
N CYS A 53 -1.77 8.37 -3.23
CA CYS A 53 -2.39 9.20 -2.20
C CYS A 53 -3.92 9.22 -2.33
N ALA A 54 -4.44 9.44 -3.54
CA ALA A 54 -5.88 9.44 -3.81
C ALA A 54 -6.51 8.08 -3.49
N TYR A 55 -5.88 6.98 -3.90
CA TYR A 55 -6.34 5.62 -3.60
C TYR A 55 -6.32 5.33 -2.09
N SER A 56 -5.27 5.71 -1.38
CA SER A 56 -5.17 5.54 0.07
C SER A 56 -6.28 6.29 0.79
N MET A 57 -6.50 7.56 0.43
CA MET A 57 -7.55 8.40 1.00
C MET A 57 -8.94 7.83 0.70
N ALA A 58 -9.20 7.39 -0.53
CA ALA A 58 -10.46 6.77 -0.91
C ALA A 58 -10.73 5.46 -0.14
N ASN A 59 -9.71 4.62 0.07
CA ASN A 59 -9.88 3.40 0.86
C ASN A 59 -10.20 3.68 2.32
N VAL A 60 -9.52 4.65 2.93
CA VAL A 60 -9.81 5.04 4.32
C VAL A 60 -11.21 5.64 4.42
N GLY A 61 -11.56 6.57 3.53
CA GLY A 61 -12.89 7.18 3.47
C GLY A 61 -13.99 6.14 3.26
N TRP A 62 -13.79 5.21 2.32
CA TRP A 62 -14.73 4.12 2.07
C TRP A 62 -14.95 3.25 3.30
N LYS A 63 -13.87 2.84 3.98
CA LYS A 63 -13.97 2.03 5.20
C LYS A 63 -14.69 2.76 6.34
N LEU A 64 -14.53 4.08 6.45
CA LEU A 64 -15.26 4.89 7.44
C LEU A 64 -16.74 5.00 7.10
N ILE A 65 -17.09 5.17 5.82
CA ILE A 65 -18.49 5.26 5.37
C ILE A 65 -19.18 3.90 5.50
N THR A 66 -18.48 2.81 5.16
CA THR A 66 -18.98 1.44 5.26
C THR A 66 -18.64 0.80 6.60
N PHE A 67 -18.32 1.60 7.62
CA PHE A 67 -18.19 1.10 8.98
C PHE A 67 -19.61 0.68 9.40
N VAL A 68 -19.96 -0.56 9.07
CA VAL A 68 -21.08 -1.23 9.69
C VAL A 68 -20.70 -1.27 11.15
N ASP A 69 -21.40 -0.49 11.98
CA ASP A 69 -21.38 -0.73 13.42
C ASP A 69 -21.69 -2.21 13.58
N THR A 70 -20.65 -2.99 13.86
CA THR A 70 -20.73 -4.43 13.99
C THR A 70 -20.75 -4.65 15.50
N PRO A 71 -21.93 -4.53 16.15
CA PRO A 71 -22.04 -4.75 17.59
C PRO A 71 -21.48 -6.12 17.99
N ASP A 72 -21.51 -7.10 17.07
CA ASP A 72 -20.92 -8.41 17.26
C ASP A 72 -19.38 -8.37 17.41
N ASP A 73 -18.66 -7.60 16.60
CA ASP A 73 -17.20 -7.47 16.74
C ASP A 73 -16.83 -6.68 18.00
N TYR A 74 -17.63 -5.67 18.37
CA TYR A 74 -17.45 -4.94 19.63
C TYR A 74 -17.65 -5.85 20.85
N THR A 75 -18.71 -6.67 20.85
CA THR A 75 -18.99 -7.61 21.95
C THR A 75 -17.97 -8.76 22.00
N SER A 76 -17.48 -9.23 20.86
CA SER A 76 -16.38 -10.19 20.80
C SER A 76 -15.10 -9.60 21.37
N LEU A 77 -14.75 -8.36 21.01
CA LEU A 77 -13.58 -7.68 21.56
C LEU A 77 -13.68 -7.51 23.09
N LEU A 78 -14.86 -7.16 23.60
CA LEU A 78 -15.08 -7.04 25.05
C LEU A 78 -14.88 -8.37 25.78
N LYS A 79 -15.33 -9.49 25.20
CA LYS A 79 -15.08 -10.83 25.74
C LYS A 79 -13.60 -11.17 25.79
N ASP A 80 -12.85 -10.84 24.74
CA ASP A 80 -11.41 -11.06 24.69
C ASP A 80 -10.69 -10.23 25.75
N ILE A 81 -11.14 -8.99 25.97
CA ILE A 81 -10.62 -8.12 27.04
C ILE A 81 -10.89 -8.71 28.43
N GLU A 82 -12.11 -9.18 28.70
CA GLU A 82 -12.42 -9.82 30.00
C GLU A 82 -11.58 -11.07 30.24
N THR A 83 -11.39 -11.88 29.21
CA THR A 83 -10.55 -13.09 29.28
C THR A 83 -9.09 -12.72 29.57
N ALA A 84 -8.55 -11.71 28.90
CA ALA A 84 -7.20 -11.22 29.16
C ALA A 84 -7.04 -10.63 30.57
N LYS A 85 -8.04 -9.90 31.07
CA LYS A 85 -8.05 -9.39 32.46
C LYS A 85 -8.06 -10.52 33.47
N ALA A 86 -8.85 -11.57 33.25
CA ALA A 86 -8.88 -12.74 34.12
C ALA A 86 -7.53 -13.48 34.15
N ASP A 87 -6.87 -13.63 33.00
CA ASP A 87 -5.52 -14.23 32.92
C ASP A 87 -4.48 -13.39 33.68
N LEU A 88 -4.50 -12.06 33.54
CA LEU A 88 -3.62 -11.16 34.28
C LEU A 88 -3.87 -11.20 35.79
N ARG A 89 -5.14 -11.24 36.22
CA ARG A 89 -5.49 -11.45 37.64
C ARG A 89 -5.01 -12.80 38.17
N SER A 90 -5.10 -13.87 37.36
CA SER A 90 -4.56 -15.18 37.72
C SER A 90 -3.04 -15.17 37.91
N LYS A 91 -2.34 -14.25 37.22
CA LYS A 91 -0.90 -14.00 37.35
C LYS A 91 -0.55 -13.03 38.48
N GLY A 92 -1.53 -12.62 39.29
CA GLY A 92 -1.33 -11.71 40.44
C GLY A 92 -1.13 -10.24 40.06
N LEU A 93 -1.42 -9.86 38.80
CA LEU A 93 -1.41 -8.49 38.33
C LEU A 93 -2.85 -7.96 38.39
N ASP A 94 -3.12 -7.02 39.31
CA ASP A 94 -4.45 -6.43 39.46
C ASP A 94 -4.63 -5.23 38.50
N ILE A 95 -5.74 -5.26 37.74
CA ILE A 95 -6.13 -4.31 36.68
C ILE A 95 -7.66 -4.26 36.54
#